data_AF-A0A7K4THA9-F1
#
_entry.id   AF-A0A7K4THA9-F1
#
_cell.length_a   1.000
_cell.length_b   1.000
_cell.length_c   1.000
_cell.angle_alpha   90.00
_cell.angle_beta   90.00
_cell.angle_gamma   90.00
#
_symmetry.space_group_name_H-M   'P 1'
#
loop_
_entity.id
_entity.type
_entity.pdbx_description
1 polymer ?
#
loop_
_entity_poly.entity_id
_entity_poly.type
_entity_poly.pdbx_seq_one_letter_code
_entity_poly.pdbx_strand_id
1 'polypeptide(L)'
;QIQNSSRLTLQYSIQLDSLSSTRDKDQQRIPSFITSSLQRTDFVGTQNYNGLSVFSIFPTEGEIVAGKSQDFIVTFSPDHESLYYSDRLKVVLFGKEIAHVIHLKGAARDHPMFVEGGVPLDVPVESLAVTVPTSLQEALKGGNKLPLTLYYKTLQEPVKSVLLILEYIEGESSPMPAVTELKIGSIQTAQFASKKNLEFSFDNLPLLQQKGFTVESVKGTIERGQVKRISVSWVPPADFRADDPLLVTALLTIKGDIKETYRILFMAKVVTAC
;
A
#
# COMPACT_ATOMS: atom_id res chain seq x y z
N GLN A 1 -13.03 -16.28 -14.41
CA GLN A 1 -13.59 -17.42 -15.14
C GLN A 1 -13.17 -18.72 -14.45
N ILE A 2 -14.11 -19.65 -14.26
CA ILE A 2 -13.84 -21.05 -13.85
C ILE A 2 -14.31 -21.96 -14.97
N GLN A 3 -13.52 -22.98 -15.29
CA GLN A 3 -13.84 -23.95 -16.34
C GLN A 3 -14.08 -25.34 -15.75
N ASN A 4 -15.17 -25.98 -16.18
CA ASN A 4 -15.45 -27.37 -15.86
C ASN A 4 -14.85 -28.29 -16.93
N SER A 5 -13.73 -28.94 -16.62
CA SER A 5 -13.08 -29.94 -17.47
C SER A 5 -13.62 -31.36 -17.30
N SER A 6 -14.59 -31.55 -16.40
CA SER A 6 -15.19 -32.86 -16.12
C SER A 6 -16.33 -33.19 -17.08
N ARG A 7 -16.78 -34.45 -17.03
CA ARG A 7 -17.94 -34.94 -17.79
C ARG A 7 -19.27 -34.73 -17.07
N LEU A 8 -19.25 -34.18 -15.85
CA LEU A 8 -20.44 -33.98 -15.01
C LEU A 8 -20.72 -32.50 -14.85
N THR A 9 -21.99 -32.14 -14.71
CA THR A 9 -22.37 -30.79 -14.27
C THR A 9 -21.94 -30.62 -12.81
N LEU A 10 -21.21 -29.54 -12.52
CA LEU A 10 -20.69 -29.24 -11.20
C LEU A 10 -21.51 -28.13 -10.56
N GLN A 11 -22.13 -28.40 -9.42
CA GLN A 11 -22.73 -27.35 -8.60
C GLN A 11 -21.62 -26.65 -7.82
N TYR A 12 -21.58 -25.32 -7.87
CA TYR A 12 -20.59 -24.51 -7.17
C TYR A 12 -21.26 -23.48 -6.27
N SER A 13 -20.53 -23.10 -5.23
CA SER A 13 -20.77 -21.93 -4.40
C SER A 13 -19.45 -21.20 -4.17
N ILE A 14 -19.49 -19.89 -4.02
CA ILE A 14 -18.34 -19.04 -3.79
C ILE A 14 -18.49 -18.41 -2.41
N GLN A 15 -17.46 -18.57 -1.59
CA GLN A 15 -17.42 -18.08 -0.22
C GLN A 15 -16.25 -17.11 -0.06
N LEU A 16 -16.48 -16.05 0.73
CA LEU A 16 -15.45 -15.10 1.14
C LEU A 16 -15.10 -15.32 2.61
N ASP A 17 -13.81 -15.29 2.94
CA ASP A 17 -13.35 -15.48 4.31
C ASP A 17 -13.81 -14.32 5.22
N SER A 18 -13.91 -13.09 4.70
CA SER A 18 -14.48 -11.93 5.42
C SER A 18 -15.92 -12.14 5.91
N LEU A 19 -16.69 -13.00 5.22
CA LEU A 19 -18.09 -13.32 5.50
C LEU A 19 -18.28 -14.65 6.23
N SER A 20 -17.18 -15.33 6.59
CA SER A 20 -17.25 -16.63 7.27
C SER A 20 -17.78 -16.51 8.70
N SER A 21 -18.65 -17.43 9.11
CA SER A 21 -19.17 -17.50 10.49
C SER A 21 -18.12 -17.92 11.51
N THR A 22 -16.97 -18.43 11.07
CA THR A 22 -15.84 -18.77 11.93
C THR A 22 -14.89 -17.60 12.18
N ARG A 23 -15.12 -16.44 11.55
CA ARG A 23 -14.25 -15.26 11.65
C ARG A 23 -13.93 -14.90 13.10
N ASP A 24 -14.92 -14.88 13.98
CA ASP A 24 -14.72 -14.52 15.39
C ASP A 24 -13.86 -15.55 16.14
N LYS A 25 -13.90 -16.83 15.73
CA LYS A 25 -13.02 -17.88 16.27
C LYS A 25 -11.60 -17.79 15.71
N ASP A 26 -11.46 -17.38 14.45
CA ASP A 26 -10.16 -17.23 13.80
C ASP A 26 -9.44 -15.95 14.26
N GLN A 27 -10.16 -14.87 14.55
CA GLN A 27 -9.62 -13.62 15.15
C GLN A 27 -9.20 -13.77 16.62
N GLN A 28 -9.73 -14.75 17.35
CA GLN A 28 -9.30 -15.04 18.73
C GLN A 28 -7.96 -15.80 18.78
N ARG A 29 -7.40 -16.21 17.64
CA ARG A 29 -6.07 -16.82 17.58
C ARG A 29 -5.01 -15.73 17.57
N ILE A 30 -3.85 -16.08 18.13
CA ILE A 30 -2.66 -15.23 18.07
C ILE A 30 -2.36 -14.94 16.59
N PRO A 31 -2.28 -13.66 16.18
CA PRO A 31 -2.00 -13.31 14.79
C PRO A 31 -0.74 -13.97 14.25
N SER A 32 -0.79 -14.36 12.99
CA SER A 32 0.28 -15.11 12.32
C SER A 32 1.62 -14.37 12.32
N PHE A 33 1.60 -13.04 12.30
CA PHE A 33 2.81 -12.21 12.37
C PHE A 33 3.55 -12.29 13.72
N ILE A 34 2.89 -12.71 14.81
CA ILE A 34 3.54 -12.92 16.12
C ILE A 34 4.29 -14.25 16.13
N THR A 35 3.80 -15.24 15.38
CA THR A 35 4.33 -16.61 15.40
C THR A 35 5.26 -16.91 14.22
N SER A 36 5.19 -16.15 13.12
CA SER A 36 6.04 -16.30 11.93
C SER A 36 6.33 -14.96 11.27
N SER A 37 7.61 -14.63 11.11
CA SER A 37 8.07 -13.44 10.39
C SER A 37 7.80 -13.50 8.87
N LEU A 38 7.48 -14.68 8.33
CA LEU A 38 7.23 -14.94 6.91
C LEU A 38 5.74 -14.80 6.52
N GLN A 39 4.80 -14.87 7.48
CA GLN A 39 3.36 -14.69 7.26
C GLN A 39 2.90 -13.41 7.97
N ARG A 40 3.30 -12.26 7.43
CA ARG A 40 2.96 -10.96 8.02
C ARG A 40 1.55 -10.47 7.68
N THR A 41 0.87 -11.09 6.72
CA THR A 41 -0.44 -10.66 6.21
C THR A 41 -1.49 -11.71 6.51
N ASP A 42 -2.44 -11.36 7.35
CA ASP A 42 -3.65 -12.15 7.53
C ASP A 42 -4.42 -12.23 6.21
N PHE A 43 -5.22 -13.29 6.07
CA PHE A 43 -5.93 -13.57 4.81
C PHE A 43 -7.09 -12.62 4.54
N VAL A 44 -7.54 -11.94 5.58
CA VAL A 44 -8.53 -10.88 5.54
C VAL A 44 -7.80 -9.62 5.98
N GLY A 45 -7.73 -8.65 5.07
CA GLY A 45 -7.13 -7.35 5.31
C GLY A 45 -8.16 -6.34 5.84
N THR A 46 -7.87 -5.06 5.62
CA THR A 46 -8.69 -3.92 6.06
C THR A 46 -10.16 -4.11 5.66
N GLN A 47 -11.09 -3.75 6.55
CA GLN A 47 -12.53 -3.84 6.33
C GLN A 47 -13.15 -2.46 6.34
N ASN A 48 -14.22 -2.27 5.57
CA ASN A 48 -14.92 -0.99 5.51
C ASN A 48 -15.42 -0.55 6.89
N TYR A 49 -15.35 0.76 7.17
CA TYR A 49 -15.81 1.34 8.42
C TYR A 49 -17.34 1.28 8.57
N ASN A 50 -18.06 1.24 7.45
CA ASN A 50 -19.51 1.07 7.43
C ASN A 50 -19.99 -0.37 7.75
N GLY A 51 -19.06 -1.33 7.90
CA GLY A 51 -19.36 -2.74 8.21
C GLY A 51 -19.85 -3.57 7.02
N LEU A 52 -19.96 -3.00 5.82
CA LEU A 52 -20.24 -3.72 4.58
C LEU A 52 -18.98 -4.41 4.06
N SER A 53 -19.14 -5.48 3.28
CA SER A 53 -17.99 -6.16 2.69
C SER A 53 -17.28 -5.30 1.66
N VAL A 54 -15.95 -5.30 1.70
CA VAL A 54 -15.09 -4.61 0.73
C VAL A 54 -15.16 -5.30 -0.65
N PHE A 55 -15.16 -6.63 -0.65
CA PHE A 55 -15.30 -7.45 -1.84
C PHE A 55 -16.68 -8.09 -1.88
N SER A 56 -17.35 -8.04 -3.02
CA SER A 56 -18.58 -8.77 -3.28
C SER A 56 -18.48 -9.55 -4.58
N ILE A 57 -19.20 -10.66 -4.68
CA ILE A 57 -19.09 -11.60 -5.79
C ILE A 57 -20.47 -11.90 -6.34
N PHE A 58 -20.59 -11.97 -7.66
CA PHE A 58 -21.81 -12.37 -8.33
C PHE A 58 -21.54 -13.21 -9.60
N PRO A 59 -22.24 -14.33 -9.83
CA PRO A 59 -23.15 -15.01 -8.89
C PRO A 59 -22.36 -15.77 -7.79
N THR A 60 -22.95 -15.88 -6.59
CA THR A 60 -22.34 -16.61 -5.46
C THR A 60 -22.57 -18.12 -5.53
N GLU A 61 -23.53 -18.59 -6.31
CA GLU A 61 -23.84 -20.01 -6.49
C GLU A 61 -24.33 -20.27 -7.92
N GLY A 62 -24.25 -21.52 -8.35
CA GLY A 62 -24.74 -21.93 -9.66
C GLY A 62 -24.28 -23.33 -10.06
N GLU A 63 -24.43 -23.63 -11.34
CA GLU A 63 -24.01 -24.88 -11.95
C GLU A 63 -23.15 -24.63 -13.19
N ILE A 64 -22.04 -25.35 -13.31
CA ILE A 64 -21.19 -25.32 -14.49
C ILE A 64 -21.39 -26.62 -15.26
N VAL A 65 -22.03 -26.54 -16.42
CA VAL A 65 -22.26 -27.70 -17.30
C VAL A 65 -20.92 -28.31 -17.74
N ALA A 66 -20.90 -29.62 -17.95
CA ALA A 66 -19.73 -30.36 -18.43
C ALA A 66 -19.08 -29.69 -19.65
N GLY A 67 -17.77 -29.45 -19.60
CA GLY A 67 -17.01 -28.81 -20.67
C GLY A 67 -17.28 -27.32 -20.87
N LYS A 68 -18.07 -26.67 -20.01
CA LYS A 68 -18.38 -25.23 -20.07
C LYS A 68 -17.60 -24.43 -19.03
N SER A 69 -17.60 -23.11 -19.23
CA SER A 69 -17.01 -22.15 -18.30
C SER A 69 -18.09 -21.24 -17.75
N GLN A 70 -17.88 -20.78 -16.52
CA GLN A 70 -18.72 -19.80 -15.85
C GLN A 70 -17.88 -18.60 -15.44
N ASP A 71 -18.40 -17.41 -15.75
CA ASP A 71 -17.82 -16.16 -15.31
C ASP A 71 -18.51 -15.65 -14.05
N PHE A 72 -17.73 -15.01 -13.19
CA PHE A 72 -18.20 -14.33 -12.00
C PHE A 72 -17.53 -12.96 -11.94
N ILE A 73 -18.24 -12.01 -11.38
CA ILE A 73 -17.82 -10.62 -11.21
C ILE A 73 -17.39 -10.47 -9.76
N VAL A 74 -16.18 -9.95 -9.56
CA VAL A 74 -15.72 -9.50 -8.24
C VAL A 74 -15.78 -7.97 -8.24
N THR A 75 -16.57 -7.42 -7.33
CA THR A 75 -16.70 -5.97 -7.16
C THR A 75 -15.89 -5.55 -5.94
N PHE A 76 -15.02 -4.57 -6.12
CA PHE A 76 -14.23 -3.93 -5.06
C PHE A 76 -14.86 -2.57 -4.70
N SER A 77 -15.23 -2.38 -3.44
CA SER A 77 -15.96 -1.20 -2.96
C SER A 77 -15.44 -0.73 -1.59
N PRO A 78 -14.21 -0.19 -1.56
CA PRO A 78 -13.64 0.39 -0.34
C PRO A 78 -14.37 1.69 0.04
N ASP A 79 -14.51 1.97 1.34
CA ASP A 79 -15.12 3.21 1.86
C ASP A 79 -14.10 4.20 2.47
N HIS A 80 -12.82 3.84 2.51
CA HIS A 80 -11.72 4.70 2.96
C HIS A 80 -10.38 4.32 2.31
N GLU A 81 -9.39 5.22 2.38
CA GLU A 81 -8.00 4.93 1.99
C GLU A 81 -7.39 3.79 2.82
N SER A 82 -6.89 2.76 2.13
CA SER A 82 -5.99 1.75 2.70
C SER A 82 -5.24 1.02 1.58
N LEU A 83 -4.00 0.62 1.87
CA LEU A 83 -3.18 -0.21 0.99
C LEU A 83 -3.43 -1.71 1.13
N TYR A 84 -4.14 -2.11 2.19
CA TYR A 84 -4.05 -3.47 2.72
C TYR A 84 -5.39 -4.21 2.66
N TYR A 85 -6.29 -3.80 1.76
CA TYR A 85 -7.50 -4.58 1.50
C TYR A 85 -7.11 -5.96 0.95
N SER A 86 -7.57 -7.01 1.63
CA SER A 86 -7.37 -8.38 1.18
C SER A 86 -8.51 -9.26 1.62
N ASP A 87 -8.81 -10.29 0.84
CA ASP A 87 -9.77 -11.32 1.18
C ASP A 87 -9.41 -12.63 0.46
N ARG A 88 -10.03 -13.72 0.86
CA ARG A 88 -9.92 -15.02 0.19
C ARG A 88 -11.27 -15.45 -0.35
N LEU A 89 -11.28 -15.69 -1.64
CA LEU A 89 -12.38 -16.30 -2.37
C LEU A 89 -12.14 -17.81 -2.46
N LYS A 90 -13.08 -18.60 -1.95
CA LYS A 90 -13.08 -20.06 -2.01
C LYS A 90 -14.20 -20.53 -2.94
N VAL A 91 -13.85 -21.31 -3.95
CA VAL A 91 -14.82 -21.98 -4.82
C VAL A 91 -15.08 -23.37 -4.24
N VAL A 92 -16.29 -23.59 -3.77
CA VAL A 92 -16.73 -24.83 -3.12
C VAL A 92 -17.66 -25.59 -4.05
N LEU A 93 -17.30 -26.82 -4.40
CA LEU A 93 -18.11 -27.73 -5.18
C LEU A 93 -19.01 -28.56 -4.27
N PHE A 94 -20.26 -28.77 -4.70
CA PHE A 94 -21.27 -29.59 -4.02
C PHE A 94 -21.48 -29.23 -2.54
N GLY A 95 -21.19 -27.98 -2.16
CA GLY A 95 -21.28 -27.47 -0.79
C GLY A 95 -20.29 -28.10 0.21
N LYS A 96 -19.30 -28.86 -0.25
CA LYS A 96 -18.40 -29.63 0.64
C LYS A 96 -16.92 -29.49 0.31
N GLU A 97 -16.56 -29.48 -0.97
CA GLU A 97 -15.17 -29.56 -1.39
C GLU A 97 -14.65 -28.21 -1.88
N ILE A 98 -13.60 -27.68 -1.25
CA ILE A 98 -12.92 -26.49 -1.75
C ILE A 98 -12.09 -26.89 -2.97
N ALA A 99 -12.57 -26.56 -4.16
CA ALA A 99 -11.86 -26.83 -5.39
C ALA A 99 -10.72 -25.84 -5.59
N HIS A 100 -10.97 -24.54 -5.44
CA HIS A 100 -10.01 -23.47 -5.70
C HIS A 100 -10.06 -22.36 -4.63
N VAL A 101 -8.90 -21.73 -4.41
CA VAL A 101 -8.75 -20.56 -3.53
C VAL A 101 -8.06 -19.44 -4.30
N ILE A 102 -8.66 -18.26 -4.30
CA ILE A 102 -8.18 -17.05 -4.98
C ILE A 102 -7.97 -15.97 -3.92
N HIS A 103 -6.79 -15.36 -3.89
CA HIS A 103 -6.51 -14.21 -3.03
C HIS A 103 -6.94 -12.93 -3.73
N LEU A 104 -7.84 -12.19 -3.11
CA LEU A 104 -8.24 -10.86 -3.51
C LEU A 104 -7.35 -9.84 -2.79
N LYS A 105 -6.85 -8.86 -3.52
CA LYS A 105 -6.09 -7.73 -2.98
C LYS A 105 -6.57 -6.46 -3.65
N GLY A 106 -6.64 -5.39 -2.86
CA GLY A 106 -7.05 -4.08 -3.32
C GLY A 106 -6.29 -3.00 -2.57
N ALA A 107 -6.21 -1.84 -3.19
CA ALA A 107 -5.71 -0.63 -2.57
C ALA A 107 -6.63 0.51 -2.98
N ALA A 108 -6.94 1.37 -2.02
CA ALA A 108 -7.72 2.58 -2.21
C ALA A 108 -6.90 3.79 -1.76
N ARG A 109 -7.17 4.93 -2.39
CA ARG A 109 -6.60 6.24 -2.05
C ARG A 109 -7.71 7.25 -2.05
N ASP A 110 -7.63 8.21 -1.15
CA ASP A 110 -8.55 9.35 -1.12
C ASP A 110 -8.29 10.28 -2.31
N HIS A 111 -7.03 10.34 -2.76
CA HIS A 111 -6.59 11.18 -3.87
C HIS A 111 -6.04 10.36 -5.05
N PRO A 112 -6.26 10.80 -6.30
CA PRO A 112 -5.84 10.10 -7.50
C PRO A 112 -4.32 9.99 -7.68
N MET A 113 -3.53 10.83 -7.01
CA MET A 113 -2.07 10.78 -7.10
C MET A 113 -1.48 10.02 -5.93
N PHE A 114 -0.46 9.19 -6.18
CA PHE A 114 0.19 8.38 -5.15
C PHE A 114 1.70 8.29 -5.36
N VAL A 115 2.40 8.02 -4.26
CA VAL A 115 3.84 7.71 -4.23
C VAL A 115 4.01 6.29 -3.68
N GLU A 116 4.84 5.50 -4.35
CA GLU A 116 5.15 4.11 -4.02
C GLU A 116 6.66 3.86 -4.11
N GLY A 117 7.13 2.80 -3.46
CA GLY A 117 8.56 2.47 -3.39
C GLY A 117 9.19 2.90 -2.08
N GLY A 118 10.38 2.36 -1.81
CA GLY A 118 11.00 2.47 -0.50
C GLY A 118 10.26 1.74 0.62
N VAL A 119 10.68 2.01 1.84
CA VAL A 119 10.05 1.57 3.07
C VAL A 119 9.19 2.72 3.58
N PRO A 120 7.85 2.58 3.58
CA PRO A 120 7.00 3.62 4.12
C PRO A 120 7.20 3.68 5.64
N LEU A 121 7.28 4.91 6.19
CA LEU A 121 7.51 5.15 7.62
C LEU A 121 6.23 5.49 8.37
N ASP A 122 5.08 5.38 7.71
CA ASP A 122 3.80 5.38 8.41
C ASP A 122 3.66 4.09 9.21
N VAL A 123 3.18 4.23 10.45
CA VAL A 123 2.68 3.06 11.17
C VAL A 123 1.32 2.77 10.54
N PRO A 124 1.03 1.54 10.06
CA PRO A 124 -0.33 1.19 9.72
C PRO A 124 -1.17 1.32 10.99
N VAL A 125 -1.88 2.44 11.12
CA VAL A 125 -2.72 2.78 12.28
C VAL A 125 -3.82 1.72 12.47
N GLU A 126 -4.08 0.93 11.43
CA GLU A 126 -5.08 -0.13 11.35
C GLU A 126 -4.86 -1.30 12.33
N SER A 127 -3.67 -1.44 12.94
CA SER A 127 -3.39 -2.48 13.97
C SER A 127 -3.12 -1.94 15.38
N LEU A 128 -3.07 -0.61 15.56
CA LEU A 128 -2.99 -0.03 16.89
C LEU A 128 -4.42 0.24 17.34
N ALA A 129 -4.86 -0.45 18.41
CA ALA A 129 -6.04 -0.02 19.14
C ALA A 129 -5.94 1.50 19.32
N VAL A 130 -6.98 2.24 18.94
CA VAL A 130 -7.03 3.70 19.07
C VAL A 130 -6.90 4.03 20.56
N THR A 131 -5.68 4.09 21.06
CA THR A 131 -5.40 4.59 22.40
C THR A 131 -5.55 6.08 22.28
N VAL A 132 -6.75 6.54 22.59
CA VAL A 132 -7.05 7.93 22.90
C VAL A 132 -5.91 8.44 23.80
N PRO A 133 -5.08 9.40 23.34
CA PRO A 133 -3.99 9.94 24.13
C PRO A 133 -4.52 10.43 25.49
N THR A 134 -3.76 10.26 26.57
CA THR A 134 -4.17 10.67 27.92
C THR A 134 -4.56 12.15 28.00
N SER A 135 -3.98 13.00 27.14
CA SER A 135 -4.36 14.43 26.99
C SER A 135 -5.81 14.64 26.52
N LEU A 136 -6.41 13.67 25.82
CA LEU A 136 -7.78 13.68 25.34
C LEU A 136 -8.79 13.35 26.47
N GLN A 137 -8.39 12.55 27.47
CA GLN A 137 -9.21 12.33 28.68
C GLN A 137 -9.33 13.60 29.53
N GLU A 138 -8.29 14.43 29.55
CA GLU A 138 -8.29 15.69 30.30
C GLU A 138 -9.08 16.79 29.58
N ALA A 139 -8.97 16.88 28.25
CA ALA A 139 -9.74 17.84 27.44
C ALA A 139 -11.26 17.57 27.45
N LEU A 140 -11.67 16.30 27.52
CA LEU A 140 -13.09 15.92 27.62
C LEU A 140 -13.73 16.27 28.98
N LYS A 141 -12.95 16.47 30.03
CA LYS A 141 -13.44 16.98 31.33
C LYS A 141 -13.64 18.51 31.33
N GLY A 142 -13.00 19.22 30.40
CA GLY A 142 -12.96 20.69 30.35
C GLY A 142 -13.93 21.31 29.34
N GLY A 143 -15.20 20.92 29.34
CA GLY A 143 -16.35 21.71 28.82
C GLY A 143 -16.39 22.15 27.34
N ASN A 144 -15.29 22.12 26.60
CA ASN A 144 -15.20 22.60 25.23
C ASN A 144 -15.40 21.43 24.28
N LYS A 145 -16.66 21.12 23.96
CA LYS A 145 -17.03 20.16 22.92
C LYS A 145 -16.65 20.69 21.53
N LEU A 146 -15.36 20.64 21.20
CA LEU A 146 -14.97 20.49 19.81
C LEU A 146 -15.38 19.08 19.38
N PRO A 147 -16.09 18.88 18.26
CA PRO A 147 -16.34 17.55 17.73
C PRO A 147 -15.00 16.83 17.58
N LEU A 148 -14.86 15.59 18.06
CA LEU A 148 -13.63 14.80 17.89
C LEU A 148 -13.15 14.81 16.42
N THR A 149 -14.10 14.83 15.48
CA THR A 149 -13.88 14.94 14.03
C THR A 149 -13.09 16.19 13.60
N LEU A 150 -13.26 17.32 14.30
CA LEU A 150 -12.54 18.58 14.03
C LEU A 150 -11.14 18.56 14.64
N TYR A 151 -10.96 17.89 15.80
CA TYR A 151 -9.65 17.80 16.46
C TYR A 151 -8.67 16.87 15.71
N TYR A 152 -9.13 15.69 15.25
CA TYR A 152 -8.32 14.81 14.40
C TYR A 152 -7.94 15.45 13.06
N LYS A 153 -8.73 16.42 12.60
CA LYS A 153 -8.44 17.21 11.39
C LYS A 153 -7.43 18.34 11.66
N THR A 154 -7.23 18.73 12.93
CA THR A 154 -6.31 19.81 13.34
C THR A 154 -4.94 19.34 13.83
N LEU A 155 -4.76 18.04 14.08
CA LEU A 155 -3.41 17.47 14.13
C LEU A 155 -2.87 17.58 12.71
N GLN A 156 -1.97 18.54 12.50
CA GLN A 156 -1.20 18.75 11.28
C GLN A 156 -0.92 17.39 10.63
N GLU A 157 -1.56 17.11 9.49
CA GLU A 157 -1.48 15.81 8.82
C GLU A 157 -0.01 15.37 8.82
N PRO A 158 0.33 14.23 9.43
CA PRO A 158 1.71 13.81 9.53
C PRO A 158 2.25 13.72 8.10
N VAL A 159 3.36 14.43 7.84
CA VAL A 159 3.97 14.46 6.51
C VAL A 159 4.30 13.02 6.11
N LYS A 160 3.60 12.51 5.08
CA LYS A 160 3.81 11.16 4.54
C LYS A 160 5.30 10.98 4.25
N SER A 161 5.93 10.00 4.90
CA SER A 161 7.39 9.83 4.89
C SER A 161 7.78 8.49 4.29
N VAL A 162 8.75 8.51 3.39
CA VAL A 162 9.25 7.32 2.66
C VAL A 162 10.75 7.23 2.84
N LEU A 163 11.25 6.05 3.24
CA LEU A 163 12.66 5.75 3.36
C LEU A 163 13.16 4.98 2.13
N LEU A 164 14.13 5.53 1.43
CA LEU A 164 14.87 4.88 0.36
C LEU A 164 16.21 4.41 0.91
N ILE A 165 16.52 3.12 0.77
CA ILE A 165 17.78 2.52 1.23
C ILE A 165 18.63 2.19 0.01
N LEU A 166 19.86 2.69 -0.03
CA LEU A 166 20.83 2.46 -1.08
C LEU A 166 22.06 1.79 -0.49
N GLU A 167 22.41 0.62 -1.00
CA GLU A 167 23.56 -0.16 -0.54
C GLU A 167 24.60 -0.19 -1.65
N TYR A 168 25.76 0.42 -1.41
CA TYR A 168 26.89 0.41 -2.33
C TYR A 168 27.82 -0.74 -2.00
N ILE A 169 28.07 -1.62 -2.96
CA ILE A 169 28.93 -2.79 -2.77
C ILE A 169 30.38 -2.43 -3.14
N GLU A 170 31.26 -2.48 -2.15
CA GLU A 170 32.69 -2.25 -2.35
C GLU A 170 33.39 -3.56 -2.72
N GLY A 171 34.05 -3.62 -3.89
CA GLY A 171 34.85 -4.79 -4.31
C GLY A 171 34.76 -5.20 -5.79
N GLU A 172 33.82 -4.66 -6.58
CA GLU A 172 33.78 -4.94 -8.03
C GLU A 172 34.82 -4.12 -8.81
N SER A 173 35.34 -4.68 -9.91
CA SER A 173 36.36 -4.05 -10.77
C SER A 173 35.91 -2.73 -11.44
N SER A 174 34.66 -2.35 -11.25
CA SER A 174 34.08 -1.06 -11.64
C SER A 174 33.14 -0.56 -10.55
N PRO A 175 33.21 0.72 -10.14
CA PRO A 175 32.28 1.28 -9.17
C PRO A 175 30.87 1.34 -9.76
N MET A 176 30.01 0.39 -9.38
CA MET A 176 28.60 0.40 -9.78
C MET A 176 27.81 1.26 -8.79
N PRO A 177 27.06 2.29 -9.26
CA PRO A 177 26.24 3.09 -8.36
C PRO A 177 25.19 2.22 -7.66
N ALA A 178 24.94 2.50 -6.38
CA ALA A 178 23.79 1.93 -5.70
C ALA A 178 22.52 2.55 -6.30
N VAL A 179 21.54 1.76 -6.73
CA VAL A 179 20.33 2.25 -7.40
C VAL A 179 19.07 1.76 -6.67
N THR A 180 18.11 2.65 -6.47
CA THR A 180 16.76 2.34 -6.01
C THR A 180 15.74 3.12 -6.83
N GLU A 181 14.47 2.69 -6.81
CA GLU A 181 13.40 3.34 -7.54
C GLU A 181 12.31 3.88 -6.60
N LEU A 182 11.82 5.08 -6.92
CA LEU A 182 10.57 5.62 -6.42
C LEU A 182 9.56 5.67 -7.56
N LYS A 183 8.30 5.37 -7.29
CA LYS A 183 7.21 5.41 -8.26
C LYS A 183 6.25 6.52 -7.88
N ILE A 184 5.85 7.31 -8.87
CA ILE A 184 4.76 8.27 -8.72
C ILE A 184 3.72 7.91 -9.76
N GLY A 185 2.47 7.76 -9.33
CA GLY A 185 1.40 7.31 -10.21
C GLY A 185 0.14 8.15 -10.09
N SER A 186 -0.71 7.96 -11.09
CA SER A 186 -2.07 8.50 -11.12
C SER A 186 -3.08 7.40 -11.38
N ILE A 187 -4.10 7.34 -10.53
CA ILE A 187 -5.26 6.46 -10.67
C ILE A 187 -6.15 7.00 -11.80
N GLN A 188 -6.55 6.11 -12.71
CA GLN A 188 -7.59 6.41 -13.68
C GLN A 188 -8.96 6.37 -13.01
N THR A 189 -9.59 7.53 -12.86
CA THR A 189 -10.93 7.65 -12.25
C THR A 189 -11.81 8.62 -13.03
N ALA A 190 -13.11 8.29 -13.11
CA ALA A 190 -14.11 9.14 -13.73
C ALA A 190 -14.55 10.31 -12.82
N GLN A 191 -14.31 10.22 -11.51
CA GLN A 191 -14.77 11.22 -10.51
C GLN A 191 -14.13 12.58 -10.71
N PHE A 192 -12.86 12.62 -11.13
CA PHE A 192 -12.16 13.87 -11.43
C PHE A 192 -11.99 13.92 -12.93
N ALA A 193 -12.84 14.60 -13.72
CA ALA A 193 -12.79 14.55 -15.20
C ALA A 193 -11.86 15.60 -15.86
N SER A 194 -11.13 16.40 -15.07
CA SER A 194 -10.31 17.49 -15.61
C SER A 194 -9.11 16.99 -16.42
N LYS A 195 -8.96 17.43 -17.68
CA LYS A 195 -7.83 17.08 -18.57
C LYS A 195 -6.46 17.64 -18.15
N LYS A 196 -6.32 18.16 -16.93
CA LYS A 196 -5.06 18.76 -16.49
C LYS A 196 -4.07 17.65 -16.16
N ASN A 197 -2.89 17.71 -16.78
CA ASN A 197 -1.77 16.85 -16.41
C ASN A 197 -1.39 17.08 -14.96
N LEU A 198 -1.10 16.00 -14.25
CA LEU A 198 -0.74 16.02 -12.84
C LEU A 198 0.76 16.26 -12.75
N GLU A 199 1.22 17.09 -11.82
CA GLU A 199 2.63 17.50 -11.76
C GLU A 199 3.30 16.93 -10.51
N PHE A 200 4.60 16.68 -10.60
CA PHE A 200 5.44 16.42 -9.44
C PHE A 200 6.75 17.20 -9.50
N SER A 201 7.33 17.50 -8.35
CA SER A 201 8.61 18.17 -8.22
C SER A 201 9.35 17.79 -6.93
N PHE A 202 10.66 17.58 -7.04
CA PHE A 202 11.58 17.44 -5.93
C PHE A 202 12.20 18.78 -5.56
N ASP A 203 12.23 19.07 -4.26
CA ASP A 203 12.94 20.20 -3.66
C ASP A 203 14.17 19.69 -2.89
N ASN A 204 15.09 20.60 -2.53
CA ASN A 204 16.34 20.31 -1.78
C ASN A 204 17.37 19.41 -2.51
N LEU A 205 17.39 19.45 -3.84
CA LEU A 205 18.37 18.71 -4.66
C LEU A 205 19.85 19.05 -4.42
N PRO A 206 20.26 20.31 -4.15
CA PRO A 206 21.67 20.64 -4.00
C PRO A 206 22.35 19.87 -2.86
N LEU A 207 21.64 19.65 -1.75
CA LEU A 207 22.13 18.87 -0.62
C LEU A 207 22.28 17.39 -0.97
N LEU A 208 21.33 16.82 -1.72
CA LEU A 208 21.42 15.44 -2.20
C LEU A 208 22.63 15.24 -3.11
N GLN A 209 22.84 16.14 -4.08
CA GLN A 209 23.95 16.08 -5.02
C GLN A 209 25.30 16.23 -4.32
N GLN A 210 25.41 17.14 -3.35
CA GLN A 210 26.62 17.29 -2.51
C GLN A 210 26.96 15.99 -1.78
N LYS A 211 25.95 15.20 -1.43
CA LYS A 211 26.07 13.94 -0.69
C LYS A 211 26.16 12.69 -1.58
N GLY A 212 26.33 12.87 -2.89
CA GLY A 212 26.56 11.79 -3.86
C GLY A 212 25.29 11.16 -4.44
N PHE A 213 24.10 11.72 -4.14
CA PHE A 213 22.84 11.23 -4.70
C PHE A 213 22.48 11.91 -6.02
N THR A 214 21.99 11.13 -6.98
CA THR A 214 21.46 11.62 -8.25
C THR A 214 20.03 11.10 -8.46
N VAL A 215 19.11 12.01 -8.79
CA VAL A 215 17.70 11.70 -9.08
C VAL A 215 17.43 11.98 -10.56
N GLU A 216 16.99 10.96 -11.30
CA GLU A 216 16.89 11.03 -12.77
C GLU A 216 15.84 12.05 -13.27
N SER A 217 14.69 12.13 -12.58
CA SER A 217 13.60 13.01 -12.96
C SER A 217 13.14 13.82 -11.77
N VAL A 218 13.63 15.05 -11.66
CA VAL A 218 13.36 15.94 -10.52
C VAL A 218 12.03 16.69 -10.63
N LYS A 219 11.50 16.86 -11.84
CA LYS A 219 10.19 17.49 -12.09
C LYS A 219 9.57 16.85 -13.32
N GLY A 220 8.24 16.74 -13.36
CA GLY A 220 7.56 16.27 -14.55
C GLY A 220 6.04 16.25 -14.41
N THR A 221 5.40 15.73 -15.45
CA THR A 221 3.97 15.48 -15.50
C THR A 221 3.67 13.99 -15.56
N ILE A 222 2.51 13.59 -15.06
CA ILE A 222 2.00 12.22 -15.06
C ILE A 222 0.59 12.24 -15.65
N GLU A 223 0.37 11.38 -16.63
CA GLU A 223 -0.94 11.15 -17.21
C GLU A 223 -1.75 10.17 -16.35
N ARG A 224 -3.07 10.20 -16.49
CA ARG A 224 -3.97 9.35 -15.71
C ARG A 224 -3.81 7.90 -16.08
N GLY A 225 -3.81 7.03 -15.06
CA GLY A 225 -3.57 5.60 -15.23
C GLY A 225 -2.09 5.24 -15.45
N GLN A 226 -1.19 6.23 -15.50
CA GLN A 226 0.24 5.98 -15.66
C GLN A 226 0.99 6.03 -14.33
N VAL A 227 2.11 5.33 -14.32
CA VAL A 227 3.09 5.32 -13.24
C VAL A 227 4.44 5.68 -13.82
N LYS A 228 5.04 6.75 -13.32
CA LYS A 228 6.40 7.15 -13.65
C LYS A 228 7.36 6.59 -12.61
N ARG A 229 8.39 5.91 -13.08
CA ARG A 229 9.51 5.44 -12.25
C ARG A 229 10.58 6.52 -12.22
N ILE A 230 11.12 6.77 -11.03
CA ILE A 230 12.17 7.74 -10.77
C ILE A 230 13.33 6.96 -10.18
N SER A 231 14.37 6.82 -10.99
CA SER A 231 15.61 6.20 -10.55
C SER A 231 16.37 7.17 -9.64
N VAL A 232 16.84 6.64 -8.51
CA VAL A 232 17.72 7.30 -7.56
C VAL A 232 18.98 6.48 -7.49
N SER A 233 20.11 7.13 -7.75
CA SER A 233 21.43 6.51 -7.63
C SER A 233 22.27 7.19 -6.56
N TRP A 234 23.18 6.44 -5.96
CA TRP A 234 24.16 6.95 -5.03
C TRP A 234 25.54 6.36 -5.31
N VAL A 235 26.53 7.25 -5.31
CA VAL A 235 27.94 6.91 -5.32
C VAL A 235 28.57 7.58 -4.11
N PRO A 236 29.27 6.84 -3.23
CA PRO A 236 29.92 7.43 -2.06
C PRO A 236 30.92 8.52 -2.51
N PRO A 237 30.81 9.74 -1.98
CA PRO A 237 31.83 10.77 -2.17
C PRO A 237 33.21 10.30 -1.69
N ALA A 238 34.29 10.87 -2.24
CA ALA A 238 35.66 10.46 -1.90
C ALA A 238 36.04 10.65 -0.42
N ASP A 239 35.33 11.52 0.30
CA ASP A 239 35.49 11.80 1.73
C ASP A 239 34.55 10.99 2.63
N PHE A 240 33.74 10.09 2.05
CA PHE A 240 32.76 9.31 2.79
C PHE A 240 33.43 8.28 3.71
N ARG A 241 33.00 8.25 4.97
CA ARG A 241 33.43 7.25 5.97
C ARG A 241 32.36 6.18 6.10
N ALA A 242 32.75 4.92 5.97
CA ALA A 242 31.84 3.79 6.00
C ALA A 242 31.30 3.44 7.42
N ASP A 243 31.73 4.16 8.45
CA ASP A 243 31.40 3.86 9.86
C ASP A 243 29.91 4.05 10.17
N ASP A 244 29.26 5.05 9.56
CA ASP A 244 27.86 5.40 9.82
C ASP A 244 27.04 5.53 8.52
N PRO A 245 25.77 5.07 8.50
CA PRO A 245 24.89 5.27 7.36
C PRO A 245 24.58 6.75 7.15
N LEU A 246 24.70 7.19 5.90
CA LEU A 246 24.37 8.55 5.50
C LEU A 246 22.86 8.72 5.40
N LEU A 247 22.29 9.70 6.09
CA LEU A 247 20.88 10.05 6.00
C LEU A 247 20.70 11.47 5.47
N VAL A 248 20.00 11.62 4.35
CA VAL A 248 19.66 12.93 3.74
C VAL A 248 18.18 12.99 3.46
N THR A 249 17.56 14.17 3.52
CA THR A 249 16.12 14.35 3.29
C THR A 249 15.86 15.29 2.11
N ALA A 250 14.90 14.93 1.27
CA ALA A 250 14.31 15.82 0.26
C ALA A 250 12.78 15.82 0.36
N LEU A 251 12.16 16.82 -0.28
CA LEU A 251 10.70 16.93 -0.33
C LEU A 251 10.22 16.62 -1.74
N LEU A 252 9.26 15.73 -1.85
CA LEU A 252 8.55 15.44 -3.09
C LEU A 252 7.16 16.05 -3.01
N THR A 253 6.90 17.06 -3.84
CA THR A 253 5.57 17.64 -4.00
C THR A 253 4.87 16.96 -5.17
N ILE A 254 3.65 16.47 -4.94
CA ILE A 254 2.75 15.97 -5.99
C ILE A 254 1.51 16.87 -6.05
N LYS A 255 1.08 17.23 -7.26
CA LYS A 255 -0.02 18.17 -7.52
C LYS A 255 -1.05 17.52 -8.42
N GLY A 256 -2.16 17.09 -7.82
CA GLY A 256 -3.32 16.58 -8.52
C GLY A 256 -4.55 17.44 -8.33
N ASP A 257 -5.62 16.82 -7.83
CA ASP A 257 -6.78 17.50 -7.24
C ASP A 257 -6.39 18.30 -5.99
N ILE A 258 -5.45 17.76 -5.21
CA ILE A 258 -4.80 18.45 -4.09
C ILE A 258 -3.28 18.53 -4.29
N LYS A 259 -2.63 19.40 -3.50
CA LYS A 259 -1.18 19.44 -3.37
C LYS A 259 -0.78 18.64 -2.12
N GLU A 260 -0.11 17.51 -2.31
CA GLU A 260 0.50 16.76 -1.21
C GLU A 260 2.02 16.92 -1.23
N THR A 261 2.66 16.82 -0.07
CA THR A 261 4.12 16.86 0.07
C THR A 261 4.59 15.66 0.88
N TYR A 262 5.51 14.89 0.30
CA TYR A 262 6.12 13.71 0.90
C TYR A 262 7.54 14.05 1.36
N ARG A 263 7.90 13.57 2.54
CA ARG A 263 9.29 13.62 3.03
C ARG A 263 10.00 12.34 2.59
N ILE A 264 10.98 12.47 1.71
CA ILE A 264 11.77 11.33 1.23
C ILE A 264 13.10 11.32 1.97
N LEU A 265 13.34 10.27 2.76
CA LEU A 265 14.59 10.02 3.47
C LEU A 265 15.46 9.09 2.63
N PHE A 266 16.68 9.50 2.35
CA PHE A 266 17.67 8.74 1.60
C PHE A 266 18.70 8.22 2.59
N MET A 267 18.69 6.93 2.85
CA MET A 267 19.70 6.24 3.63
C MET A 267 20.66 5.55 2.67
N ALA A 268 21.96 5.84 2.80
CA ALA A 268 23.00 5.18 2.05
C ALA A 268 24.03 4.55 2.98
N LYS A 269 24.51 3.36 2.62
CA LYS A 269 25.59 2.69 3.33
C LYS A 269 26.49 1.92 2.37
N VAL A 270 27.75 1.80 2.74
CA VAL A 270 28.71 0.92 2.06
C VAL A 270 28.63 -0.46 2.70
N VAL A 271 28.59 -1.49 1.87
CA VAL A 271 28.61 -2.90 2.28
C VAL A 271 29.76 -3.60 1.56
N THR A 272 30.50 -4.44 2.28
CA THR A 272 31.60 -5.20 1.70
C THR A 272 31.04 -6.45 1.03
N ALA A 273 31.48 -6.76 -0.20
CA ALA A 273 31.18 -8.04 -0.82
C ALA A 273 31.76 -9.20 0.03
N CYS A 274 30.92 -10.17 0.39
CA CYS A 274 31.35 -11.39 1.08
C CYS A 274 31.94 -12.41 0.10
#